data_AF-A0A087TF84-F1
#
_entry.id   AF-A0A087TF84-F1
#
_cell.length_a   1.000
_cell.length_b   1.000
_cell.length_c   1.000
_cell.angle_alpha   90.00
_cell.angle_beta   90.00
_cell.angle_gamma   90.00
#
_symmetry.space_group_name_H-M   'P 1'
#
loop_
_entity.id
_entity.type
_entity.pdbx_description
1 polymer ?
#
loop_
_entity_poly.entity_id
_entity_poly.type
_entity_poly.pdbx_seq_one_letter_code
_entity_poly.pdbx_strand_id
1 'polypeptide(L)'
;MLFKKELRNGEVVDHEWLIYSPSQRNVCCFVCKLFSSTSSTFNSSEFNAWKQANMATSQHENSPEHRKCMMSYHSLLQISSRVNSQLSYSSKMNVKEVCRE
;
A
#
# COMPACT_ATOMS: atom_id res chain seq x y z
N MET A 1 -1.63 -11.82 10.56
CA MET A 1 -2.06 -10.49 11.03
C MET A 1 -2.24 -9.63 9.79
N LEU A 2 -3.45 -9.15 9.47
CA LEU A 2 -3.72 -8.56 8.15
C LEU A 2 -2.89 -7.30 7.84
N PHE A 3 -2.68 -6.47 8.86
CA PHE A 3 -1.96 -5.20 8.76
C PHE A 3 -0.51 -5.30 9.22
N LYS A 4 -0.03 -6.49 9.59
CA LYS A 4 1.31 -6.67 10.15
C LYS A 4 1.96 -7.93 9.60
N LYS A 5 3.25 -7.86 9.28
CA LYS A 5 4.06 -9.04 8.99
C LYS A 5 5.09 -9.26 10.06
N GLU A 6 5.35 -10.52 10.34
CA GLU A 6 6.49 -10.95 11.15
C GLU A 6 7.68 -11.21 10.22
N LEU A 7 8.80 -10.59 10.52
CA LEU A 7 10.07 -10.78 9.84
C LEU A 7 10.78 -12.01 10.40
N ARG A 8 11.77 -12.55 9.65
CA ARG A 8 12.53 -13.74 10.07
C ARG A 8 13.30 -13.57 11.38
N ASN A 9 13.55 -12.32 11.78
CA ASN A 9 14.18 -11.96 13.05
C ASN A 9 13.16 -11.82 14.21
N GLY A 10 11.88 -12.15 13.99
CA GLY A 10 10.81 -12.06 14.99
C GLY A 10 10.22 -10.66 15.15
N GLU A 11 10.69 -9.67 14.39
CA GLU A 11 10.12 -8.32 14.44
C GLU A 11 8.77 -8.27 13.71
N VAL A 12 7.79 -7.61 14.32
CA VAL A 12 6.48 -7.40 13.72
C VAL A 12 6.42 -5.97 13.17
N VAL A 13 6.27 -5.83 11.86
CA VAL A 13 6.19 -4.54 11.16
C VAL A 13 4.82 -4.35 10.52
N ASP A 14 4.32 -3.11 10.56
CA ASP A 14 3.07 -2.76 9.91
C ASP A 14 3.22 -2.74 8.38
N HIS A 15 2.14 -3.13 7.68
CA HIS A 15 2.05 -2.98 6.23
C HIS A 15 1.78 -1.53 5.90
N GLU A 16 2.85 -0.76 5.69
CA GLU A 16 2.76 0.68 5.42
C GLU A 16 1.90 1.03 4.21
N TRP A 17 1.73 0.11 3.25
CA TRP A 17 0.98 0.27 2.01
C TRP A 17 -0.51 -0.12 2.09
N LEU A 18 -0.95 -0.74 3.19
CA LEU A 18 -2.29 -1.29 3.34
C LEU A 18 -3.20 -0.34 4.14
N ILE A 19 -4.36 0.01 3.59
CA ILE A 19 -5.34 0.89 4.23
C ILE A 19 -6.70 0.21 4.29
N TYR A 20 -7.40 0.37 5.40
CA TYR A 20 -8.82 0.03 5.50
C TYR A 20 -9.69 1.15 4.91
N SER A 21 -10.53 0.83 3.93
CA SER A 21 -11.57 1.73 3.43
C SER A 21 -12.89 1.43 4.15
N PRO A 22 -13.40 2.33 5.02
CA PRO A 22 -14.66 2.13 5.71
C PRO A 22 -15.84 2.11 4.75
N SER A 23 -15.82 2.96 3.71
CA SER A 23 -16.91 3.11 2.74
C SER A 23 -17.15 1.82 1.95
N GLN A 24 -16.08 1.17 1.52
CA GLN A 24 -16.15 -0.08 0.75
C GLN A 24 -16.08 -1.32 1.66
N ARG A 25 -15.92 -1.13 2.98
CA ARG A 25 -15.68 -2.17 3.98
C ARG A 25 -14.62 -3.18 3.53
N ASN A 26 -13.55 -2.70 2.90
CA ASN A 26 -12.49 -3.52 2.32
C ASN A 26 -11.09 -2.98 2.70
N VAL A 27 -10.05 -3.73 2.35
CA VAL A 27 -8.66 -3.26 2.44
C VAL A 27 -8.13 -2.98 1.03
N CYS A 28 -7.36 -1.91 0.90
CA CYS A 28 -6.77 -1.48 -0.36
C CYS A 28 -5.27 -1.24 -0.22
N CYS A 29 -4.52 -1.52 -1.28
CA CYS A 29 -3.12 -1.15 -1.41
C CYS A 29 -3.03 0.20 -2.12
N PHE A 30 -2.77 1.28 -1.38
CA PHE A 30 -2.75 2.62 -1.99
C PHE A 30 -1.61 2.78 -2.99
N VAL A 31 -0.48 2.12 -2.75
CA VAL A 31 0.68 2.18 -3.63
C VAL A 31 0.33 1.58 -4.98
N CYS A 32 -0.34 0.43 -5.00
CA CYS A 32 -0.84 -0.14 -6.24
C CYS A 32 -1.94 0.72 -6.86
N LYS A 33 -2.84 1.31 -6.06
CA LYS A 33 -3.87 2.22 -6.58
C LYS A 33 -3.30 3.45 -7.29
N LEU A 34 -2.13 3.95 -6.85
CA LEU A 34 -1.46 5.12 -7.44
C LEU A 34 -0.60 4.79 -8.67
N PHE A 35 0.10 3.65 -8.66
CA PHE A 35 1.15 3.37 -9.64
C PHE A 35 0.89 2.17 -10.55
N SER A 36 -0.12 1.35 -10.25
CA SER A 36 -0.46 0.22 -11.10
C SER A 36 -1.20 0.71 -12.34
N SER A 37 -0.79 0.20 -13.50
CA SER A 37 -1.50 0.40 -14.77
C SER A 37 -2.57 -0.68 -14.98
N THR A 38 -2.70 -1.63 -14.06
CA THR A 38 -3.58 -2.80 -14.18
C THR A 38 -4.58 -2.89 -13.01
N SER A 39 -5.80 -3.34 -13.31
CA SER A 39 -6.81 -3.62 -12.30
C SER A 39 -6.48 -4.93 -11.58
N SER A 40 -5.69 -4.87 -10.51
CA SER A 40 -5.45 -6.03 -9.62
C SER A 40 -6.60 -6.23 -8.63
N THR A 41 -6.71 -7.41 -8.00
CA THR A 41 -7.76 -7.72 -7.01
C THR A 41 -7.74 -6.77 -5.78
N PHE A 42 -6.63 -6.08 -5.55
CA PHE A 42 -6.47 -5.04 -4.52
C PHE A 42 -6.77 -3.61 -5.04
N ASN A 43 -7.02 -3.48 -6.34
CA ASN A 43 -7.38 -2.26 -7.06
C ASN A 43 -8.86 -2.27 -7.52
N SER A 44 -9.47 -3.45 -7.62
CA SER A 44 -10.92 -3.61 -7.82
C SER A 44 -11.63 -3.56 -6.47
N SER A 45 -12.73 -2.80 -6.38
CA SER A 45 -13.54 -2.45 -5.21
C SER A 45 -14.08 -3.60 -4.34
N GLU A 46 -13.70 -4.85 -4.62
CA GLU A 46 -14.38 -6.06 -4.16
C GLU A 46 -13.45 -7.04 -3.41
N PHE A 47 -12.53 -6.54 -2.58
CA PHE A 47 -11.83 -7.43 -1.64
C PHE A 47 -12.74 -7.80 -0.44
N ASN A 48 -13.64 -8.76 -0.65
CA ASN A 48 -14.57 -9.28 0.38
C ASN A 48 -14.07 -10.56 1.09
N ALA A 49 -12.88 -11.07 0.75
CA ALA A 49 -12.38 -12.35 1.26
C ALA A 49 -11.55 -12.21 2.56
N TRP A 50 -12.15 -11.63 3.61
CA TRP A 50 -11.52 -11.44 4.94
C TRP A 50 -10.90 -12.73 5.52
N LYS A 51 -11.51 -13.88 5.24
CA LYS A 51 -11.07 -15.20 5.74
C LYS A 51 -9.74 -15.68 5.15
N GLN A 52 -9.38 -15.22 3.95
CA GLN A 52 -8.10 -15.52 3.29
C GLN A 52 -7.20 -14.29 3.19
N ALA A 53 -7.55 -13.21 3.89
CA ALA A 53 -6.92 -11.92 3.72
C ALA A 53 -5.42 -11.94 4.03
N ASN A 54 -4.98 -12.75 4.99
CA ASN A 54 -3.55 -12.90 5.27
C ASN A 54 -2.79 -13.51 4.07
N MET A 55 -3.31 -14.60 3.49
CA MET A 55 -2.69 -15.24 2.33
C MET A 55 -2.73 -14.34 1.11
N ALA A 56 -3.86 -13.69 0.86
CA ALA A 56 -4.02 -12.75 -0.24
C ALA A 56 -3.07 -11.55 -0.11
N THR A 57 -2.89 -11.02 1.11
CA THR A 57 -1.96 -9.92 1.39
C THR A 57 -0.52 -10.35 1.15
N SER A 58 -0.12 -11.54 1.62
CA SER A 58 1.20 -12.09 1.35
C SER A 58 1.44 -12.36 -0.14
N GLN A 59 0.45 -12.88 -0.87
CA GLN A 59 0.55 -13.09 -2.32
C GLN A 59 0.66 -11.75 -3.06
N HIS A 60 -0.11 -10.75 -2.66
CA HIS A 60 -0.06 -9.42 -3.24
C HIS A 60 1.29 -8.74 -3.00
N GLU A 61 1.81 -8.75 -1.75
CA GLU A 61 3.13 -8.21 -1.41
C GLU A 61 4.25 -8.84 -2.25
N ASN A 62 4.12 -10.14 -2.54
CA ASN A 62 5.08 -10.88 -3.33
C ASN A 62 4.87 -10.77 -4.84
N SER A 63 3.80 -10.13 -5.31
CA SER A 63 3.53 -9.97 -6.73
C SER A 63 4.53 -9.00 -7.38
N PRO A 64 4.93 -9.23 -8.65
CA PRO A 64 5.84 -8.34 -9.36
C PRO A 64 5.23 -6.93 -9.56
N GLU A 65 3.91 -6.87 -9.73
CA GLU A 65 3.17 -5.62 -9.86
C GLU A 65 3.29 -4.75 -8.60
N HIS A 66 3.06 -5.34 -7.43
CA HIS A 66 3.20 -4.64 -6.16
C HIS A 66 4.63 -4.16 -5.94
N ARG A 67 5.63 -5.01 -6.18
CA ARG A 67 7.04 -4.64 -6.05
C ARG A 67 7.41 -3.47 -6.96
N LYS A 68 6.93 -3.48 -8.21
CA LYS A 68 7.14 -2.37 -9.15
C LYS A 68 6.49 -1.07 -8.64
N CYS A 69 5.25 -1.14 -8.18
CA CYS A 69 4.54 0.02 -7.62
C CYS A 69 5.26 0.56 -6.37
N MET A 70 5.74 -0.32 -5.48
CA MET A 70 6.55 0.03 -4.31
C MET A 70 7.86 0.69 -4.69
N MET A 71 8.56 0.19 -5.72
CA MET A 71 9.78 0.85 -6.23
C MET A 71 9.49 2.25 -6.77
N SER A 72 8.41 2.43 -7.52
CA SER A 72 7.96 3.75 -7.98
C SER A 72 7.65 4.68 -6.82
N TYR A 73 6.95 4.19 -5.79
CA TYR A 73 6.65 4.95 -4.59
C TYR A 73 7.93 5.37 -3.83
N HIS A 74 8.86 4.46 -3.60
CA HIS A 74 10.14 4.79 -2.98
C HIS A 74 10.97 5.77 -3.82
N SER A 75 10.99 5.61 -5.14
CA SER A 75 11.64 6.55 -6.05
C SER A 75 11.04 7.96 -5.91
N LEU A 76 9.71 8.06 -5.86
CA LEU A 76 9.03 9.35 -5.62
C LEU A 76 9.31 9.94 -4.24
N LEU A 77 9.38 9.12 -3.19
CA LEU A 77 9.79 9.56 -1.86
C LEU A 77 11.26 10.03 -1.83
N GLN A 78 12.14 9.39 -2.58
CA GLN A 78 13.54 9.80 -2.69
C GLN A 78 13.70 11.08 -3.51
N ILE A 79 12.97 11.22 -4.62
CA ILE A 79 12.93 12.44 -5.42
C ILE A 79 12.36 13.58 -4.57
N SER A 80 11.24 13.35 -3.88
CA SER A 80 10.66 14.34 -2.99
C SER A 80 11.65 14.71 -1.89
N SER A 81 12.36 13.76 -1.28
CA SER A 81 13.43 14.02 -0.30
C SER A 81 14.59 14.84 -0.87
N ARG A 82 14.96 14.67 -2.15
CA ARG A 82 16.00 15.47 -2.81
C ARG A 82 15.52 16.89 -3.13
N VAL A 83 14.25 17.05 -3.45
CA VAL A 83 13.59 18.35 -3.63
C VAL A 83 13.30 19.01 -2.25
N ASN A 84 13.26 18.23 -1.18
CA ASN A 84 12.90 18.67 0.18
C ASN A 84 14.00 19.29 1.03
N SER A 85 15.17 19.60 0.47
CA SER A 85 16.11 20.52 1.14
C SER A 85 15.49 21.91 1.37
N GLN A 86 14.33 22.22 0.78
CA GLN A 86 13.65 23.51 0.93
C GLN A 86 12.18 23.50 1.40
N LEU A 87 11.48 22.37 1.61
CA LEU A 87 10.07 22.40 2.05
C LEU A 87 9.64 21.15 2.86
N SER A 88 10.34 20.88 3.96
CA SER A 88 9.88 19.87 4.92
C SER A 88 8.44 20.19 5.37
N TYR A 89 7.59 19.15 5.39
CA TYR A 89 6.29 19.04 6.08
C TYR A 89 5.01 18.88 5.23
N SER A 90 4.93 19.38 4.00
CA SER A 90 3.61 19.44 3.31
C SER A 90 3.23 18.24 2.43
N SER A 91 4.15 17.34 2.10
CA SER A 91 3.88 16.23 1.16
C SER A 91 3.60 14.90 1.84
N LYS A 92 2.91 14.91 3.00
CA LYS A 92 2.13 13.73 3.39
C LYS A 92 0.98 13.66 2.40
N MET A 93 1.22 13.03 1.25
CA MET A 93 0.18 12.59 0.34
C MET A 93 -0.93 12.03 1.23
N ASN A 94 -2.15 12.55 1.12
CA ASN A 94 -3.21 12.21 2.05
C ASN A 94 -3.62 10.77 1.73
N VAL A 95 -2.86 9.82 2.27
CA VAL A 95 -2.94 8.37 2.01
C VAL A 95 -4.39 7.90 2.20
N LYS A 96 -5.12 8.57 3.10
CA LYS A 96 -6.55 8.39 3.35
C LYS A 96 -7.47 8.78 2.19
N GLU A 97 -7.13 9.79 1.38
CA GLU A 97 -7.91 10.25 0.23
C GLU A 97 -7.70 9.37 -1.00
N VAL A 98 -6.51 8.77 -1.16
CA VAL A 98 -6.21 7.85 -2.27
C VAL A 98 -7.17 6.66 -2.26
N CYS A 99 -7.53 6.16 -1.08
CA CYS A 99 -8.46 5.07 -0.88
C CYS A 99 -9.85 5.52 -0.38
N ARG A 100 -10.17 6.83 -0.40
CA ARG A 100 -11.50 7.33 -0.01
C ARG A 100 -12.48 7.30 -1.18
N GLU A 101 -13.68 6.86 -0.81
CA GLU A 101 -14.92 6.62 -1.55
C GLU A 101 -14.90 5.42 -2.52
#